data_AF-A0A6J7REG8-F1
#
_entry.id   AF-A0A6J7REG8-F1
#
_cell.length_a   1.000
_cell.length_b   1.000
_cell.length_c   1.000
_cell.angle_alpha   90.00
_cell.angle_beta   90.00
_cell.angle_gamma   90.00
#
_symmetry.space_group_name_H-M   'P 1'
#
loop_
_entity.id
_entity.type
_entity.pdbx_description
1 polymer ?
#
loop_
_entity_poly.entity_id
_entity_poly.type
_entity_poly.pdbx_seq_one_letter_code
_entity_poly.pdbx_strand_id
1 'polypeptide(L)'
;MGSYGIGVSRAVAAIAEQHHDEHGLVWPREVAPADVHLVATGKDDAVFETAETLASDLVSRGVRVLFDDRRGVSPGVKFNDSELIGVPTIVVVGKRLVDGIVEVKDRATGERSDLPLANAAELLVALCRG
;
A
#
# COMPACT_ATOMS: atom_id res chain seq x y z
N MET A 1 40.15 -7.87 -19.95
CA MET A 1 38.93 -7.13 -20.31
C MET A 1 37.83 -7.65 -19.39
N GLY A 2 37.26 -6.81 -18.54
CA GLY A 2 36.23 -7.25 -17.58
C GLY A 2 34.89 -7.46 -18.27
N SER A 3 34.15 -8.50 -17.87
CA SER A 3 32.76 -8.74 -18.28
C SER A 3 31.88 -8.70 -17.03
N TYR A 4 30.79 -7.94 -17.08
CA TYR A 4 29.83 -7.76 -16.00
C TYR A 4 28.41 -7.91 -16.55
N GLY A 5 27.54 -8.64 -15.84
CA GLY A 5 26.15 -8.83 -16.22
C GLY A 5 25.26 -9.15 -15.02
N ILE A 6 24.10 -8.51 -14.96
CA ILE A 6 23.05 -8.77 -13.97
C ILE A 6 21.82 -9.27 -14.71
N GLY A 7 21.33 -10.45 -14.32
CA GLY A 7 20.08 -10.98 -14.84
C GLY A 7 18.89 -10.27 -14.19
N VAL A 8 18.49 -9.11 -14.70
CA VAL A 8 17.43 -8.27 -14.11
C VAL A 8 16.12 -9.04 -13.88
N SER A 9 15.70 -9.90 -14.81
CA SER A 9 14.50 -10.74 -14.63
C SER A 9 14.67 -11.79 -13.53
N ARG A 10 15.89 -12.34 -13.39
CA ARG A 10 16.21 -13.30 -12.31
C ARG A 10 16.29 -12.59 -10.95
N ALA A 11 16.72 -11.33 -10.93
CA ALA A 11 16.77 -10.54 -9.71
C ALA A 11 15.38 -10.35 -9.09
N VAL A 12 14.35 -10.11 -9.92
CA VAL A 12 12.96 -10.01 -9.43
C VAL A 12 12.49 -11.32 -8.78
N ALA A 13 12.76 -12.47 -9.42
CA ALA A 13 12.43 -13.78 -8.85
C ALA A 13 13.18 -14.05 -7.54
N ALA A 14 14.47 -13.72 -7.50
CA ALA A 14 15.28 -13.87 -6.28
C ALA A 14 14.78 -12.97 -5.13
N ILE A 15 14.31 -11.76 -5.43
CA ILE A 15 13.68 -10.88 -4.43
C ILE A 15 12.39 -11.53 -3.91
N ALA A 16 11.52 -12.03 -4.79
CA ALA A 16 10.29 -12.71 -4.37
C ALA A 16 10.57 -13.95 -3.50
N GLU A 17 11.56 -14.76 -3.85
CA GLU A 17 11.98 -15.93 -3.06
C GLU A 17 12.54 -15.54 -1.69
N GLN A 18 13.25 -14.42 -1.58
CA GLN A 18 13.86 -13.98 -0.31
C GLN A 18 12.91 -13.14 0.54
N HIS A 19 11.90 -12.52 -0.06
CA HIS A 19 11.02 -11.56 0.57
C HIS A 19 9.54 -11.93 0.38
N HIS A 20 9.11 -12.93 1.13
CA HIS A 20 7.73 -13.38 1.21
C HIS A 20 7.44 -13.94 2.61
N ASP A 21 6.16 -14.09 2.93
CA ASP A 21 5.67 -14.80 4.09
C ASP A 21 4.51 -15.73 3.69
N GLU A 22 3.80 -16.28 4.68
CA GLU A 22 2.64 -17.15 4.45
C GLU A 22 1.45 -16.45 3.78
N HIS A 23 1.43 -15.11 3.77
CA HIS A 23 0.36 -14.30 3.18
C HIS A 23 0.70 -13.79 1.77
N GLY A 24 1.97 -13.82 1.35
CA GLY A 24 2.40 -13.48 0.00
C GLY A 24 3.70 -12.70 -0.05
N LEU A 25 3.84 -11.83 -1.05
CA LEU A 25 5.06 -11.04 -1.25
C LEU A 25 5.24 -10.00 -0.16
N VAL A 26 6.50 -9.63 0.13
CA VAL A 26 6.87 -8.56 1.06
C VAL A 26 7.95 -7.71 0.39
N TRP A 27 7.57 -6.81 -0.52
CA TRP A 27 8.56 -6.08 -1.31
C TRP A 27 9.49 -5.21 -0.45
N PRO A 28 10.81 -5.20 -0.73
CA PRO A 28 11.66 -4.09 -0.31
C PRO A 28 11.15 -2.77 -0.93
N ARG A 29 11.18 -1.67 -0.17
CA ARG A 29 10.55 -0.40 -0.57
C ARG A 29 11.11 0.15 -1.88
N GLU A 30 12.40 -0.05 -2.12
CA GLU A 30 13.15 0.48 -3.25
C GLU A 30 12.71 -0.13 -4.60
N VAL A 31 12.18 -1.34 -4.57
CA VAL A 31 11.79 -2.12 -5.76
C VAL A 31 10.32 -2.47 -5.80
N ALA A 32 9.56 -2.04 -4.78
CA ALA A 32 8.12 -2.25 -4.72
C ALA A 32 7.41 -1.62 -5.93
N PRO A 33 6.32 -2.22 -6.45
CA PRO A 33 5.58 -1.69 -7.59
C PRO A 33 4.84 -0.38 -7.27
N ALA A 34 4.51 -0.17 -5.99
CA ALA A 34 3.95 1.05 -5.43
C ALA A 34 4.53 1.28 -4.03
N ASP A 35 4.43 2.51 -3.54
CA ASP A 35 4.83 2.86 -2.17
C ASP A 35 3.68 2.59 -1.19
N VAL A 36 2.45 2.87 -1.64
CA VAL A 36 1.21 2.70 -0.86
C VAL A 36 0.19 1.88 -1.65
N HIS A 37 -0.40 0.88 -1.00
CA HIS A 37 -1.63 0.23 -1.46
C HIS A 37 -2.81 0.81 -0.68
N LEU A 38 -3.54 1.72 -1.31
CA LEU A 38 -4.70 2.38 -0.73
C LEU A 38 -5.96 1.56 -1.00
N VAL A 39 -6.63 1.10 0.04
CA VAL A 39 -7.77 0.20 -0.03
C VAL A 39 -9.02 0.93 0.47
N ALA A 40 -9.95 1.21 -0.43
CA ALA A 40 -11.28 1.71 -0.07
C ALA A 40 -12.20 0.51 0.25
N THR A 41 -12.80 0.51 1.43
CA THR A 41 -13.63 -0.62 1.90
C THR A 41 -15.04 -0.20 2.31
N GLY A 42 -16.02 -1.04 2.00
CA GLY A 42 -17.42 -0.82 2.34
C GLY A 42 -18.26 -0.45 1.12
N LYS A 43 -19.37 0.25 1.37
CA LYS A 43 -20.38 0.61 0.36
C LYS A 43 -20.65 2.11 0.29
N ASP A 44 -20.12 2.88 1.23
CA ASP A 44 -20.38 4.30 1.36
C ASP A 44 -19.55 5.08 0.35
N ASP A 45 -20.20 5.93 -0.44
CA ASP A 45 -19.54 6.78 -1.44
C ASP A 45 -18.51 7.71 -0.81
N ALA A 46 -18.77 8.19 0.42
CA ALA A 46 -17.83 9.05 1.15
C ALA A 46 -16.47 8.38 1.36
N VAL A 47 -16.43 7.04 1.53
CA VAL A 47 -15.17 6.30 1.65
C VAL A 47 -14.38 6.33 0.35
N PHE A 48 -15.04 6.11 -0.78
CA PHE A 48 -14.38 6.08 -2.08
C PHE A 48 -13.92 7.47 -2.51
N GLU A 49 -14.75 8.51 -2.32
CA GLU A 49 -14.40 9.90 -2.61
C GLU A 49 -13.22 10.39 -1.75
N THR A 50 -13.24 10.04 -0.45
CA THR A 50 -12.13 10.37 0.45
C THR A 50 -10.85 9.65 0.05
N ALA A 51 -10.95 8.35 -0.28
CA ALA A 51 -9.79 7.57 -0.71
C ALA A 51 -9.22 8.10 -2.04
N GLU A 52 -10.06 8.48 -3.01
CA GLU A 52 -9.63 9.08 -4.27
C GLU A 52 -8.94 10.44 -4.05
N THR A 53 -9.47 11.26 -3.15
CA THR A 53 -8.85 12.53 -2.76
C THR A 53 -7.48 12.31 -2.12
N LEU A 54 -7.38 11.36 -1.18
CA LEU A 54 -6.11 11.01 -0.53
C LEU A 54 -5.11 10.43 -1.53
N ALA A 55 -5.54 9.54 -2.44
CA ALA A 55 -4.70 9.01 -3.50
C ALA A 55 -4.14 10.13 -4.38
N SER A 56 -4.98 11.08 -4.78
CA SER A 56 -4.59 12.21 -5.61
C SER A 56 -3.59 13.13 -4.91
N ASP A 57 -3.78 13.41 -3.61
CA ASP A 57 -2.83 14.21 -2.82
C ASP A 57 -1.47 13.49 -2.73
N LEU A 58 -1.46 12.19 -2.40
CA LEU A 58 -0.24 11.37 -2.36
C LEU A 58 0.51 11.37 -3.69
N VAL A 59 -0.20 11.16 -4.80
CA VAL A 59 0.38 11.19 -6.15
C VAL A 59 0.95 12.57 -6.46
N SER A 60 0.26 13.66 -6.09
CA SER A 60 0.75 15.03 -6.29
C SER A 60 2.07 15.31 -5.53
N ARG A 61 2.32 14.56 -4.45
CA ARG A 61 3.54 14.60 -3.65
C ARG A 61 4.59 13.57 -4.09
N GLY A 62 4.37 12.89 -5.20
CA GLY A 62 5.31 11.94 -5.80
C GLY A 62 5.32 10.54 -5.17
N VAL A 63 4.29 10.18 -4.39
CA VAL A 63 4.11 8.83 -3.87
C VAL A 63 3.42 7.97 -4.94
N ARG A 64 3.95 6.76 -5.20
CA ARG A 64 3.33 5.79 -6.10
C ARG A 64 2.21 5.08 -5.36
N VAL A 65 0.97 5.24 -5.82
CA VAL A 65 -0.22 4.67 -5.16
C VAL A 65 -0.83 3.58 -6.04
N LEU A 66 -1.01 2.39 -5.46
CA LEU A 66 -1.90 1.37 -5.97
C LEU A 66 -3.26 1.56 -5.29
N PHE A 67 -4.25 2.06 -6.02
CA PHE A 67 -5.58 2.34 -5.46
C PHE A 67 -6.55 1.17 -5.76
N ASP A 68 -7.05 0.52 -4.72
CA ASP A 68 -8.10 -0.50 -4.81
C ASP A 68 -9.48 0.13 -4.55
N ASP A 69 -10.07 0.65 -5.63
CA ASP A 69 -11.39 1.26 -5.71
C ASP A 69 -12.50 0.26 -6.08
N ARG A 70 -12.19 -1.04 -6.17
CA ARG A 70 -13.13 -2.08 -6.64
C ARG A 70 -14.40 -2.10 -5.78
N ARG A 71 -15.54 -1.68 -6.32
CA ARG A 71 -16.83 -1.69 -5.63
C ARG A 71 -17.44 -3.10 -5.63
N GLY A 72 -18.21 -3.43 -4.59
CA GLY A 72 -18.89 -4.72 -4.46
C GLY A 72 -18.00 -5.90 -4.04
N VAL A 73 -16.68 -5.71 -3.97
CA VAL A 73 -15.73 -6.69 -3.42
C VAL A 73 -15.73 -6.60 -1.90
N SER A 74 -15.75 -7.75 -1.22
CA SER A 74 -15.75 -7.76 0.25
C SER A 74 -14.42 -7.24 0.81
N PRO A 75 -14.42 -6.55 1.97
CA PRO A 75 -13.17 -6.05 2.57
C PRO A 75 -12.13 -7.16 2.81
N GLY A 76 -12.57 -8.36 3.19
CA GLY A 76 -11.67 -9.50 3.40
C GLY A 76 -10.92 -9.92 2.14
N VAL A 77 -11.57 -9.89 0.97
CA VAL A 77 -10.90 -10.17 -0.32
C VAL A 77 -9.88 -9.08 -0.64
N LYS A 78 -10.24 -7.81 -0.44
CA LYS A 78 -9.30 -6.69 -0.66
C LYS A 78 -8.08 -6.78 0.25
N PHE A 79 -8.27 -7.11 1.52
CA PHE A 79 -7.16 -7.28 2.46
C PHE A 79 -6.26 -8.44 2.06
N ASN A 80 -6.82 -9.59 1.71
CA ASN A 80 -6.05 -10.73 1.22
C ASN A 80 -5.26 -10.38 -0.06
N ASP A 81 -5.88 -9.69 -1.02
CA ASP A 81 -5.18 -9.23 -2.23
C ASP A 81 -4.06 -8.24 -1.90
N SER A 82 -4.28 -7.32 -0.95
CA SER A 82 -3.28 -6.34 -0.54
C SER A 82 -2.05 -6.98 0.11
N GLU A 83 -2.27 -8.02 0.91
CA GLU A 83 -1.22 -8.81 1.55
C GLU A 83 -0.49 -9.68 0.51
N LEU A 84 -1.23 -10.27 -0.43
CA LEU A 84 -0.65 -11.10 -1.48
C LEU A 84 0.25 -10.29 -2.42
N ILE A 85 -0.20 -9.10 -2.85
CA ILE A 85 0.57 -8.20 -3.72
C ILE A 85 1.81 -7.66 -3.00
N GLY A 86 1.71 -7.42 -1.69
CA GLY A 86 2.89 -7.20 -0.86
C GLY A 86 3.47 -5.78 -0.86
N VAL A 87 2.68 -4.77 -1.23
CA VAL A 87 3.12 -3.37 -1.18
C VAL A 87 3.50 -2.99 0.26
N PRO A 88 4.65 -2.32 0.50
CA PRO A 88 5.19 -2.12 1.85
C PRO A 88 4.25 -1.42 2.83
N THR A 89 3.50 -0.42 2.35
CA THR A 89 2.54 0.33 3.16
C THR A 89 1.13 0.06 2.64
N ILE A 90 0.27 -0.52 3.46
CA ILE A 90 -1.16 -0.70 3.16
C ILE A 90 -1.95 0.35 3.94
N VAL A 91 -2.79 1.12 3.26
CA VAL A 91 -3.63 2.15 3.87
C VAL A 91 -5.08 1.80 3.63
N VAL A 92 -5.90 1.79 4.67
CA VAL A 92 -7.31 1.44 4.61
C VAL A 92 -8.15 2.66 4.92
N VAL A 93 -9.02 3.02 3.97
CA VAL A 93 -10.12 3.97 4.19
C VAL A 93 -11.39 3.14 4.30
N GLY A 94 -12.09 3.25 5.42
CA GLY A 94 -13.20 2.38 5.73
C GLY A 94 -14.04 2.89 6.88
N LYS A 95 -14.44 2.01 7.79
CA LYS A 95 -15.42 2.32 8.84
C LYS A 95 -14.98 3.45 9.77
N ARG A 96 -13.68 3.59 10.04
CA ARG A 96 -13.14 4.64 10.94
C ARG A 96 -13.03 6.02 10.29
N LEU A 97 -13.47 6.15 9.04
CA LEU A 97 -13.61 7.44 8.39
C LEU A 97 -14.57 8.38 9.15
N VAL A 98 -15.60 7.82 9.81
CA VAL A 98 -16.54 8.62 10.63
C VAL A 98 -15.85 9.31 11.81
N ASP A 99 -14.74 8.75 12.28
CA ASP A 99 -13.90 9.30 13.35
C ASP A 99 -12.76 10.18 12.78
N GLY A 100 -12.72 10.36 11.45
CA GLY A 100 -11.66 11.08 10.76
C GLY A 100 -10.32 10.34 10.76
N ILE A 101 -10.33 9.00 10.74
CA ILE A 101 -9.14 8.16 10.85
C ILE A 101 -8.97 7.28 9.60
N VAL A 102 -7.73 7.14 9.14
CA VAL A 102 -7.29 6.11 8.20
C VAL A 102 -6.37 5.13 8.89
N GLU A 103 -6.46 3.86 8.53
CA GLU A 103 -5.65 2.80 9.15
C GLU A 103 -4.45 2.52 8.26
N VAL A 104 -3.26 2.43 8.85
CA VAL A 104 -2.02 2.12 8.14
C VAL A 104 -1.44 0.85 8.68
N LYS A 105 -1.09 -0.07 7.80
CA LYS A 105 -0.44 -1.33 8.11
C LYS A 105 0.92 -1.39 7.42
N ASP A 106 1.95 -1.73 8.18
CA ASP A 106 3.23 -2.14 7.62
C ASP A 106 3.12 -3.60 7.15
N ARG A 107 3.40 -3.84 5.87
CA ARG A 107 3.19 -5.16 5.26
C ARG A 107 4.14 -6.21 5.84
N ALA A 108 5.38 -5.86 6.17
CA ALA A 108 6.38 -6.82 6.60
C ALA A 108 6.17 -7.28 8.06
N THR A 109 5.84 -6.33 8.93
CA THR A 109 5.68 -6.59 10.38
C THR A 109 4.25 -6.91 10.77
N GLY A 110 3.28 -6.48 9.97
CA GLY A 110 1.86 -6.56 10.31
C GLY A 110 1.39 -5.51 11.30
N GLU A 111 2.28 -4.63 11.78
CA GLU A 111 1.95 -3.56 12.72
C GLU A 111 0.93 -2.60 12.11
N ARG A 112 -0.03 -2.17 12.93
CA ARG A 112 -1.11 -1.27 12.54
C ARG A 112 -1.04 0.00 13.36
N SER A 113 -1.26 1.12 12.69
CA SER A 113 -1.33 2.44 13.29
C SER A 113 -2.48 3.25 12.69
N ASP A 114 -2.97 4.19 13.48
CA ASP A 114 -4.10 5.04 13.11
C ASP A 114 -3.58 6.43 12.81
N LEU A 115 -3.86 6.94 11.62
CA LEU A 115 -3.50 8.29 11.25
C LEU A 115 -4.76 9.16 11.14
N PRO A 116 -4.75 10.38 11.72
CA PRO A 116 -5.78 11.36 11.45
C PRO A 116 -5.82 11.69 9.96
N LEU A 117 -7.00 11.62 9.34
CA LEU A 117 -7.23 11.90 7.93
C LEU A 117 -6.67 13.28 7.53
N ALA A 118 -6.83 14.27 8.40
CA ALA A 118 -6.37 15.65 8.19
C ALA A 118 -4.87 15.74 7.86
N ASN A 119 -4.05 14.85 8.43
CA ASN A 119 -2.60 14.85 8.27
C ASN A 119 -2.09 13.60 7.54
N ALA A 120 -2.99 12.74 7.05
CA ALA A 120 -2.64 11.43 6.52
C ALA A 120 -1.65 11.51 5.37
N ALA A 121 -1.87 12.42 4.40
CA ALA A 121 -1.00 12.55 3.24
C ALA A 121 0.44 12.94 3.63
N GLU A 122 0.61 13.86 4.58
CA GLU A 122 1.93 14.28 5.05
C GLU A 122 2.67 13.16 5.77
N LEU A 123 1.98 12.47 6.69
CA LEU A 123 2.55 11.38 7.46
C LEU A 123 2.90 10.17 6.59
N LEU A 124 2.06 9.86 5.60
CA LEU A 124 2.33 8.78 4.65
C LEU A 124 3.52 9.10 3.75
N VAL A 125 3.67 10.36 3.30
CA VAL A 125 4.85 10.79 2.55
C VAL A 125 6.12 10.61 3.37
N ALA A 126 6.10 10.99 4.66
CA ALA A 126 7.24 10.79 5.55
C ALA A 126 7.57 9.31 5.72
N LEU A 127 6.55 8.45 5.88
CA LEU A 127 6.72 7.01 6.04
C LEU A 127 7.25 6.31 4.76
N CYS A 128 6.86 6.79 3.57
CA CYS A 128 7.34 6.23 2.31
C CYS A 128 8.76 6.68 1.93
N ARG A 129 9.25 7.78 2.51
CA ARG A 129 10.57 8.37 2.17
C ARG A 129 11.66 8.10 3.21
N GLY A 130 11.30 7.60 4.39
CA GLY A 130 12.25 7.17 5.43
C GLY A 130 12.69 5.74 5.19
#